data_AF-A0A938CLT5-F1
#
_entry.id   AF-A0A938CLT5-F1
#
_cell.length_a   1.000
_cell.length_b   1.000
_cell.length_c   1.000
_cell.angle_alpha   90.00
_cell.angle_beta   90.00
_cell.angle_gamma   90.00
#
_symmetry.space_group_name_H-M   'P 1'
#
loop_
_entity.id
_entity.type
_entity.pdbx_description
1 polymer ?
#
loop_
_entity_poly.entity_id
_entity_poly.type
_entity_poly.pdbx_seq_one_letter_code
_entity_poly.pdbx_strand_id
1 'polypeptide(L)'
;FCVNADDEPSYWCECEACRALDTVANDFGGQGDGVLDLTDRCMTLVNHVADAVREEYPDRWIGTFAYGSTREVPRKVRPADNVMVELCWWDRCFKHDLTDRACPVNAKGLRRLRDWQQWTRNLTLYGYLQYPHGSVPQAFFGSEGDFLRTVHRRGIRHITDEWDTDFTASALFLSLRARLLWDVDTDVEAFVADFCEKMYGPAAAPMLEYYGLMELAVIGSPQDHVSFRGLERFTPEVLASGDRLLRRAFRVAEDDLNRARVMDQQFALDMVRLHQLQAKPDKSAEEQVALVELNDRILSAAARYDIAIGLEARNALYVGYTPPLAALSGDRLLQLSEEWRFRTDPEGVGEQQGWQQPGRVDAAWKSISIHQAWEDQGYPGYDGYGWYALEAKLPAGSGGRMWLLFEAVDERATVWLDGEEVGRTEGEPGVVWDKPAAVEITGRYNPEQSTHLVVRVHDSAYAGGLWKPVWVVESP
;
A
#
# COMPACT_ATOMS: atom_id res chain seq x y z
N PHE A 1 33.18 1.13 -1.05
CA PHE A 1 32.42 0.26 -1.96
C PHE A 1 31.34 -0.44 -1.16
N CYS A 2 30.30 -0.99 -1.80
CA CYS A 2 29.26 -1.77 -1.11
C CYS A 2 29.12 -3.13 -1.76
N VAL A 3 28.96 -4.17 -0.94
CA VAL A 3 28.67 -5.54 -1.36
C VAL A 3 27.47 -5.99 -0.54
N ASN A 4 26.30 -6.05 -1.18
CA ASN A 4 25.05 -6.41 -0.55
C ASN A 4 24.44 -7.62 -1.27
N ALA A 5 23.67 -8.41 -0.53
CA ALA A 5 22.79 -9.41 -1.14
C ALA A 5 21.50 -8.73 -1.62
N ASP A 6 20.88 -9.27 -2.66
CA ASP A 6 19.53 -8.88 -3.06
C ASP A 6 18.50 -9.33 -2.00
N ASP A 7 17.37 -8.61 -1.95
CA ASP A 7 16.20 -8.97 -1.16
C ASP A 7 15.68 -10.36 -1.55
N GLU A 8 15.12 -11.08 -0.58
CA GLU A 8 14.91 -12.53 -0.67
C GLU A 8 13.75 -13.00 -1.56
N PRO A 9 13.81 -14.27 -2.06
CA PRO A 9 14.89 -15.24 -1.88
C PRO A 9 16.00 -15.06 -2.94
N SER A 10 17.16 -14.60 -2.50
CA SER A 10 18.36 -14.50 -3.34
C SER A 10 18.90 -15.90 -3.66
N TYR A 11 19.28 -16.14 -4.91
CA TYR A 11 19.88 -17.42 -5.35
C TYR A 11 21.34 -17.51 -4.90
N TRP A 12 21.56 -17.83 -3.62
CA TRP A 12 22.90 -18.04 -3.08
C TRP A 12 23.59 -19.25 -3.71
N CYS A 13 24.92 -19.22 -3.84
CA CYS A 13 25.69 -20.38 -4.29
C CYS A 13 25.45 -21.59 -3.36
N GLU A 14 25.05 -22.71 -3.95
CA GLU A 14 24.67 -23.91 -3.21
C GLU A 14 25.72 -25.03 -3.26
N CYS A 15 26.96 -24.71 -3.64
CA CYS A 15 28.03 -25.71 -3.64
C CYS A 15 28.32 -26.21 -2.22
N GLU A 16 28.96 -27.38 -2.11
CA GLU A 16 29.26 -28.01 -0.81
C GLU A 16 30.04 -27.07 0.13
N ALA A 17 30.99 -26.30 -0.39
CA ALA A 17 31.76 -25.35 0.40
C ALA A 17 30.91 -24.20 0.96
N CYS A 18 29.97 -23.66 0.17
CA CYS A 18 29.06 -22.62 0.63
C CYS A 18 28.04 -23.17 1.63
N ARG A 19 27.48 -24.36 1.37
CA ARG A 19 26.56 -25.03 2.32
C ARG A 19 27.23 -25.40 3.63
N ALA A 20 28.54 -25.68 3.64
CA ALA A 20 29.31 -25.91 4.86
C ALA A 20 29.42 -24.67 5.75
N LEU A 21 29.21 -23.46 5.20
CA LEU A 21 29.16 -22.22 5.98
C LEU A 21 27.81 -22.01 6.65
N ASP A 22 26.74 -22.62 6.12
CA ASP A 22 25.40 -22.48 6.67
C ASP A 22 25.34 -22.90 8.12
N THR A 23 24.34 -22.32 8.76
CA THR A 23 23.98 -22.62 10.13
C THR A 23 22.65 -23.36 10.13
N VAL A 24 22.28 -23.95 11.28
CA VAL A 24 21.06 -24.75 11.38
C VAL A 24 19.83 -23.93 11.00
N ALA A 25 18.88 -24.57 10.32
CA ALA A 25 17.54 -24.02 10.06
C ALA A 25 17.00 -23.42 11.36
N ASN A 26 16.64 -22.15 11.31
CA ASN A 26 16.15 -21.43 12.47
C ASN A 26 14.78 -20.84 12.16
N ASP A 27 14.01 -20.62 13.22
CA ASP A 27 12.60 -20.22 13.24
C ASP A 27 12.37 -18.77 12.80
N PHE A 28 12.88 -18.40 11.62
CA PHE A 28 12.72 -17.06 11.05
C PHE A 28 11.41 -16.91 10.25
N GLY A 29 10.72 -18.02 9.97
CA GLY A 29 9.50 -18.09 9.17
C GLY A 29 8.31 -17.30 9.72
N GLY A 30 8.41 -16.72 10.93
CA GLY A 30 7.39 -15.84 11.50
C GLY A 30 7.61 -14.34 11.28
N GLN A 31 8.77 -13.89 10.78
CA GLN A 31 9.11 -12.45 10.71
C GLN A 31 9.63 -11.97 9.34
N GLY A 32 9.61 -12.82 8.31
CA GLY A 32 10.04 -12.43 6.96
C GLY A 32 11.54 -12.32 6.76
N ASP A 33 12.35 -12.73 7.74
CA ASP A 33 13.78 -12.98 7.57
C ASP A 33 13.90 -14.45 7.08
N GLY A 34 14.74 -14.77 6.10
CA GLY A 34 14.69 -16.04 5.35
C GLY A 34 14.79 -17.36 6.11
N VAL A 35 14.65 -18.46 5.37
CA VAL A 35 14.59 -19.83 5.92
C VAL A 35 15.92 -20.27 6.58
N LEU A 36 17.03 -19.62 6.24
CA LEU A 36 18.37 -19.94 6.73
C LEU A 36 19.11 -18.67 7.14
N ASP A 37 19.98 -18.78 8.16
CA ASP A 37 20.96 -17.74 8.47
C ASP A 37 22.23 -17.97 7.64
N LEU A 38 22.45 -17.04 6.72
CA LEU A 38 23.48 -17.01 5.69
C LEU A 38 24.56 -15.96 5.98
N THR A 39 24.61 -15.40 7.20
CA THR A 39 25.59 -14.35 7.53
C THR A 39 27.02 -14.83 7.30
N ASP A 40 27.36 -16.07 7.64
CA ASP A 40 28.70 -16.62 7.40
C ASP A 40 29.08 -16.69 5.91
N ARG A 41 28.11 -16.98 5.01
CA ARG A 41 28.34 -16.92 3.55
C ARG A 41 28.58 -15.48 3.09
N CYS A 42 27.72 -14.57 3.54
CA CYS A 42 27.83 -13.15 3.22
C CYS A 42 29.19 -12.60 3.67
N MET A 43 29.58 -12.82 4.93
CA MET A 43 30.86 -12.35 5.46
C MET A 43 32.06 -12.99 4.76
N THR A 44 31.97 -14.24 4.31
CA THR A 44 33.04 -14.88 3.53
C THR A 44 33.25 -14.14 2.20
N LEU A 45 32.17 -13.86 1.46
CA LEU A 45 32.21 -13.12 0.20
C LEU A 45 32.71 -11.67 0.43
N VAL A 46 32.12 -10.97 1.39
CA VAL A 46 32.45 -9.58 1.70
C VAL A 46 33.91 -9.45 2.12
N ASN A 47 34.43 -10.34 2.97
CA ASN A 47 35.84 -10.33 3.35
C ASN A 47 36.77 -10.57 2.16
N HIS A 48 36.43 -11.49 1.26
CA HIS A 48 37.23 -11.75 0.06
C HIS A 48 37.33 -10.49 -0.82
N VAL A 49 36.22 -9.78 -1.02
CA VAL A 49 36.22 -8.49 -1.74
C VAL A 49 36.99 -7.43 -0.96
N ALA A 50 36.84 -7.38 0.37
CA ALA A 50 37.47 -6.39 1.21
C ALA A 50 39.00 -6.51 1.25
N ASP A 51 39.54 -7.73 1.21
CA ASP A 51 40.98 -7.97 1.12
C ASP A 51 41.51 -7.56 -0.26
N ALA A 52 40.83 -7.94 -1.35
CA ALA A 52 41.22 -7.54 -2.70
C ALA A 52 41.21 -6.01 -2.89
N VAL A 53 40.16 -5.34 -2.40
CA VAL A 53 40.06 -3.88 -2.46
C VAL A 53 41.14 -3.21 -1.61
N ARG A 54 41.52 -3.78 -0.47
CA ARG A 54 42.56 -3.20 0.41
C ARG A 54 43.94 -3.17 -0.25
N GLU A 55 44.24 -4.08 -1.17
CA GLU A 55 45.51 -4.11 -1.90
C GLU A 55 45.73 -2.85 -2.75
N GLU A 56 44.67 -2.33 -3.36
CA GLU A 56 44.72 -1.13 -4.22
C GLU A 56 44.25 0.14 -3.49
N TYR A 57 43.27 0.01 -2.59
CA TYR A 57 42.59 1.10 -1.89
C TYR A 57 42.58 0.88 -0.35
N PRO A 58 43.74 1.00 0.33
CA PRO A 58 43.88 0.65 1.74
C PRO A 58 43.11 1.57 2.70
N ASP A 59 42.66 2.75 2.24
CA ASP A 59 41.91 3.74 3.00
C ASP A 59 40.38 3.60 2.82
N ARG A 60 39.90 2.62 2.07
CA ARG A 60 38.47 2.46 1.72
C ARG A 60 37.81 1.33 2.49
N TRP A 61 36.54 1.60 2.84
CA TRP A 61 35.67 0.67 3.56
C TRP A 61 34.78 -0.08 2.56
N ILE A 62 34.46 -1.33 2.90
CA ILE A 62 33.38 -2.10 2.26
C ILE A 62 32.16 -2.05 3.17
N GLY A 63 31.07 -1.44 2.69
CA GLY A 63 29.77 -1.50 3.35
C GLY A 63 29.02 -2.79 3.00
N THR A 64 28.35 -3.37 3.99
CA THR A 64 27.39 -4.47 3.80
C THR A 64 26.24 -4.33 4.79
N PHE A 65 25.03 -4.61 4.35
CA PHE A 65 23.88 -4.71 5.27
C PHE A 65 23.93 -6.01 6.06
N ALA A 66 23.52 -5.95 7.33
CA ALA A 66 23.03 -7.10 8.07
C ALA A 66 21.49 -7.06 8.04
N TYR A 67 20.93 -7.72 7.02
CA TYR A 67 19.51 -7.72 6.69
C TYR A 67 19.03 -9.10 6.21
N GLY A 68 17.73 -9.37 6.36
CA GLY A 68 17.11 -10.67 6.01
C GLY A 68 17.87 -11.86 6.59
N SER A 69 18.20 -12.82 5.72
CA SER A 69 18.99 -14.02 6.01
C SER A 69 20.41 -13.74 6.52
N THR A 70 20.90 -12.50 6.43
CA THR A 70 22.26 -12.11 6.85
C THR A 70 22.26 -11.17 8.07
N ARG A 71 21.13 -11.09 8.77
CA ARG A 71 20.89 -10.09 9.82
C ARG A 71 21.51 -10.43 11.18
N GLU A 72 21.56 -11.70 11.53
CA GLU A 72 22.12 -12.15 12.80
C GLU A 72 23.65 -12.22 12.71
N VAL A 73 24.33 -12.19 13.86
CA VAL A 73 25.80 -12.28 13.90
C VAL A 73 26.30 -13.59 13.26
N PRO A 74 27.45 -13.57 12.57
CA PRO A 74 28.05 -14.79 12.05
C PRO A 74 28.43 -15.73 13.20
N ARG A 75 28.61 -17.02 12.90
CA ARG A 75 29.06 -18.02 13.89
C ARG A 75 30.51 -18.45 13.67
N LYS A 76 31.02 -18.33 12.45
CA LYS A 76 32.33 -18.85 12.02
C LYS A 76 33.25 -17.73 11.52
N VAL A 77 32.73 -16.75 10.78
CA VAL A 77 33.53 -15.77 10.02
C VAL A 77 33.34 -14.37 10.58
N ARG A 78 34.40 -13.78 11.16
CA ARG A 78 34.38 -12.38 11.60
C ARG A 78 34.48 -11.43 10.40
N PRO A 79 33.78 -10.27 10.42
CA PRO A 79 34.03 -9.21 9.44
C PRO A 79 35.48 -8.74 9.48
N ALA A 80 36.07 -8.47 8.33
CA ALA A 80 37.41 -7.90 8.23
C ALA A 80 37.48 -6.45 8.74
N ASP A 81 38.67 -5.97 9.09
CA ASP A 81 38.88 -4.66 9.74
C ASP A 81 38.49 -3.43 8.88
N ASN A 82 38.34 -3.59 7.56
CA ASN A 82 37.84 -2.56 6.65
C ASN A 82 36.41 -2.83 6.15
N VAL A 83 35.67 -3.74 6.82
CA VAL A 83 34.26 -3.99 6.55
C VAL A 83 33.42 -3.21 7.56
N MET A 84 32.47 -2.42 7.04
CA MET A 84 31.44 -1.72 7.79
C MET A 84 30.14 -2.49 7.69
N VAL A 85 29.69 -3.00 8.83
CA VAL A 85 28.41 -3.71 8.91
C VAL A 85 27.34 -2.70 9.28
N GLU A 86 26.31 -2.63 8.45
CA GLU A 86 25.18 -1.75 8.66
C GLU A 86 23.97 -2.57 9.10
N LEU A 87 23.68 -2.53 10.41
CA LEU A 87 22.64 -3.35 11.02
C LEU A 87 21.25 -2.75 10.76
N CYS A 88 20.44 -3.47 9.99
CA CYS A 88 19.07 -3.07 9.70
C CYS A 88 18.16 -3.29 10.92
N TRP A 89 17.58 -2.19 11.40
CA TRP A 89 16.70 -2.16 12.58
C TRP A 89 15.31 -1.65 12.23
N TRP A 90 14.61 -2.39 11.38
CA TRP A 90 13.24 -2.09 10.95
C TRP A 90 12.18 -2.44 12.01
N ASP A 91 12.44 -3.45 12.85
CA ASP A 91 11.51 -3.98 13.85
C ASP A 91 11.56 -3.19 15.18
N ARG A 92 11.70 -1.86 15.12
CA ARG A 92 11.72 -0.98 16.30
C ARG A 92 10.30 -0.63 16.77
N CYS A 93 10.09 -0.59 18.08
CA CYS A 93 8.88 -0.02 18.67
C CYS A 93 9.07 1.47 18.94
N PHE A 94 8.17 2.28 18.38
CA PHE A 94 8.18 3.74 18.52
C PHE A 94 7.30 4.25 19.68
N LYS A 95 6.50 3.36 20.29
CA LYS A 95 5.58 3.67 21.41
C LYS A 95 6.27 3.67 22.78
N HIS A 96 7.28 2.83 22.96
CA HIS A 96 8.01 2.69 24.22
C HIS A 96 9.43 3.25 24.08
N ASP A 97 10.00 3.72 25.18
CA ASP A 97 11.43 4.05 25.27
C ASP A 97 12.27 2.86 24.78
N LEU A 98 13.40 3.16 24.14
CA LEU A 98 14.27 2.14 23.56
C LEU A 98 14.79 1.17 24.61
N THR A 99 15.01 1.65 25.83
CA THR A 99 15.57 0.87 26.95
C THR A 99 14.53 0.29 27.90
N ASP A 100 13.23 0.46 27.62
CA ASP A 100 12.18 -0.15 28.42
C ASP A 100 12.28 -1.68 28.36
N ARG A 101 12.48 -2.30 29.54
CA ARG A 101 12.61 -3.75 29.69
C ARG A 101 11.27 -4.47 29.48
N ALA A 102 10.16 -3.77 29.63
CA ALA A 102 8.83 -4.30 29.35
C ALA A 102 8.52 -4.37 27.85
N CYS A 103 9.31 -3.70 26.99
CA CYS A 103 9.16 -3.77 25.54
C CYS A 103 10.02 -4.91 24.96
N PRO A 104 9.44 -6.10 24.67
CA PRO A 104 10.21 -7.23 24.12
C PRO A 104 10.81 -6.92 22.74
N VAL A 105 10.14 -6.06 21.95
CA VAL A 105 10.56 -5.63 20.61
C VAL A 105 11.87 -4.83 20.67
N ASN A 106 11.90 -3.73 21.43
CA ASN A 106 13.13 -2.93 21.57
C ASN A 106 14.24 -3.71 22.30
N ALA A 107 13.88 -4.53 23.29
CA ALA A 107 14.84 -5.40 23.97
C ALA A 107 15.49 -6.40 23.01
N LYS A 108 14.77 -6.92 22.02
CA LYS A 108 15.31 -7.80 20.97
C LYS A 108 16.33 -7.05 20.11
N GLY A 109 15.97 -5.87 19.60
CA GLY A 109 16.89 -5.05 18.80
C GLY A 109 18.17 -4.65 19.55
N LEU A 110 18.05 -4.25 20.82
CA LEU A 110 19.20 -3.92 21.67
C LEU A 110 20.11 -5.11 21.96
N ARG A 111 19.55 -6.33 22.10
CA ARG A 111 20.36 -7.56 22.22
C ARG A 111 21.16 -7.78 20.93
N ARG A 112 20.51 -7.70 19.78
CA ARG A 112 21.16 -7.87 18.47
C ARG A 112 22.29 -6.86 18.25
N LEU A 113 22.05 -5.58 18.56
CA LEU A 113 23.08 -4.55 18.53
C LEU A 113 24.29 -4.93 19.41
N ARG A 114 24.05 -5.30 20.67
CA ARG A 114 25.12 -5.73 21.59
C ARG A 114 25.87 -6.96 21.08
N ASP A 115 25.18 -7.89 20.46
CA ASP A 115 25.80 -9.11 19.95
C ASP A 115 26.72 -8.75 18.77
N TRP A 116 26.28 -7.93 17.82
CA TRP A 116 27.14 -7.41 16.73
C TRP A 116 28.35 -6.61 17.22
N GLN A 117 28.21 -5.85 18.31
CA GLN A 117 29.32 -5.10 18.91
C GLN A 117 30.44 -6.00 19.47
N GLN A 118 30.18 -7.29 19.71
CA GLN A 118 31.21 -8.27 20.08
C GLN A 118 31.95 -8.85 18.85
N TRP A 119 31.40 -8.66 17.66
CA TRP A 119 31.91 -9.19 16.39
C TRP A 119 32.76 -8.19 15.62
N THR A 120 32.36 -6.92 15.60
CA THR A 120 33.06 -5.85 14.89
C THR A 120 33.00 -4.52 15.65
N ARG A 121 34.01 -3.66 15.42
CA ARG A 121 34.01 -2.25 15.87
C ARG A 121 33.45 -1.29 14.83
N ASN A 122 33.34 -1.73 13.57
CA ASN A 122 32.86 -0.94 12.44
C ASN A 122 31.37 -1.25 12.21
N LEU A 123 30.55 -0.91 13.21
CA LEU A 123 29.11 -1.16 13.20
C LEU A 123 28.35 0.16 13.03
N THR A 124 27.39 0.17 12.12
CA THR A 124 26.46 1.27 11.85
C THR A 124 25.03 0.75 11.86
N LEU A 125 24.04 1.63 11.73
CA LEU A 125 22.63 1.25 11.70
C LEU A 125 21.97 1.70 10.41
N TYR A 126 21.09 0.86 9.89
CA TYR A 126 20.12 1.24 8.86
C TYR A 126 18.73 1.24 9.46
N GLY A 127 18.08 2.40 9.49
CA GLY A 127 16.73 2.58 10.01
C GLY A 127 15.67 2.52 8.91
N TYR A 128 14.47 2.06 9.26
CA TYR A 128 13.29 2.25 8.42
C TYR A 128 12.38 3.22 9.14
N LEU A 129 12.12 4.37 8.51
CA LEU A 129 11.31 5.43 9.11
C LEU A 129 9.98 5.61 8.38
N GLN A 130 9.86 5.06 7.19
CA GLN A 130 8.64 5.04 6.38
C GLN A 130 8.75 3.94 5.33
N TYR A 131 7.71 3.10 5.22
CA TYR A 131 7.40 2.12 4.17
C TYR A 131 6.20 1.28 4.68
N PRO A 132 5.34 0.67 3.85
CA PRO A 132 5.10 0.96 2.44
C PRO A 132 4.17 2.18 2.26
N HIS A 133 3.62 2.73 3.34
CA HIS A 133 2.58 3.76 3.26
C HIS A 133 3.20 5.11 2.93
N GLY A 134 3.11 5.46 1.64
CA GLY A 134 3.66 6.71 1.16
C GLY A 134 2.96 7.95 1.71
N SER A 135 3.72 9.00 2.04
CA SER A 135 3.25 10.34 2.41
C SER A 135 2.31 10.39 3.63
N VAL A 136 2.41 9.44 4.56
CA VAL A 136 1.70 9.49 5.84
C VAL A 136 2.52 10.23 6.91
N PRO A 137 1.88 10.88 7.91
CA PRO A 137 2.61 11.56 8.98
C PRO A 137 3.45 10.60 9.82
N GLN A 138 4.74 10.89 9.95
CA GLN A 138 5.64 10.25 10.90
C GLN A 138 5.92 11.20 12.07
N ALA A 139 5.45 10.84 13.27
CA ALA A 139 5.50 11.70 14.46
C ALA A 139 5.91 10.88 15.69
N PHE A 140 7.20 10.58 15.78
CA PHE A 140 7.81 9.85 16.90
C PHE A 140 9.00 10.63 17.48
N PHE A 141 8.75 11.90 17.79
CA PHE A 141 9.78 12.88 18.12
C PHE A 141 10.57 12.49 19.38
N GLY A 142 9.85 12.17 20.47
CA GLY A 142 10.47 11.71 21.73
C GLY A 142 11.21 10.39 21.57
N SER A 143 10.59 9.41 20.90
CA SER A 143 11.20 8.11 20.61
C SER A 143 12.50 8.25 19.81
N GLU A 144 12.53 9.18 18.85
CA GLU A 144 13.72 9.42 18.04
C GLU A 144 14.87 10.06 18.83
N GLY A 145 14.54 11.03 19.69
CA GLY A 145 15.50 11.62 20.62
C GLY A 145 16.12 10.58 21.56
N ASP A 146 15.30 9.69 22.14
CA ASP A 146 15.79 8.59 22.97
C ASP A 146 16.66 7.61 22.17
N PHE A 147 16.21 7.24 20.96
CA PHE A 147 16.92 6.29 20.12
C PHE A 147 18.33 6.77 19.76
N LEU A 148 18.45 7.96 19.16
CA LEU A 148 19.73 8.48 18.69
C LEU A 148 20.70 8.70 19.85
N ARG A 149 20.21 9.22 20.98
CA ARG A 149 21.01 9.39 22.20
C ARG A 149 21.51 8.05 22.73
N THR A 150 20.64 7.05 22.78
CA THR A 150 20.98 5.72 23.32
C THR A 150 21.99 4.98 22.45
N VAL A 151 21.80 4.96 21.12
CA VAL A 151 22.75 4.29 20.21
C VAL A 151 24.09 5.04 20.11
N HIS A 152 24.07 6.37 20.20
CA HIS A 152 25.29 7.17 20.30
C HIS A 152 26.11 6.85 21.56
N ARG A 153 25.47 6.73 22.73
CA ARG A 153 26.13 6.29 23.98
C ARG A 153 26.72 4.88 23.88
N ARG A 154 26.16 4.04 23.00
CA ARG A 154 26.66 2.69 22.71
C ARG A 154 27.78 2.66 21.65
N GLY A 155 28.21 3.80 21.12
CA GLY A 155 29.34 3.89 20.21
C GLY A 155 28.97 3.96 18.72
N ILE A 156 27.69 3.96 18.36
CA ILE A 156 27.27 4.17 16.97
C ILE A 156 27.53 5.62 16.58
N ARG A 157 28.10 5.83 15.39
CA ARG A 157 28.47 7.16 14.85
C ARG A 157 27.97 7.42 13.44
N HIS A 158 27.41 6.41 12.79
CA HIS A 158 26.87 6.51 11.45
C HIS A 158 25.55 5.75 11.40
N ILE A 159 24.56 6.37 10.77
CA ILE A 159 23.23 5.85 10.57
C ILE A 159 22.80 6.31 9.17
N THR A 160 22.18 5.40 8.42
CA THR A 160 21.40 5.74 7.24
C THR A 160 19.97 5.24 7.42
N ASP A 161 19.04 5.77 6.62
CA ASP A 161 17.63 5.44 6.76
C ASP A 161 16.95 5.30 5.40
N GLU A 162 15.95 4.42 5.36
CA GLU A 162 15.02 4.30 4.25
C GLU A 162 13.88 5.30 4.35
N TRP A 163 13.63 5.99 3.24
CA TRP A 163 12.56 6.97 3.07
C TRP A 163 12.15 7.07 1.59
N ASP A 164 10.92 6.68 1.26
CA ASP A 164 10.52 6.45 -0.13
C ASP A 164 9.61 7.54 -0.72
N THR A 165 9.32 8.61 0.04
CA THR A 165 8.33 9.62 -0.38
C THR A 165 8.83 11.05 -0.31
N ASP A 166 7.92 12.00 -0.55
CA ASP A 166 8.15 13.41 -0.30
C ASP A 166 8.55 13.68 1.16
N PHE A 167 9.25 14.79 1.34
CA PHE A 167 9.69 15.28 2.64
C PHE A 167 8.60 16.10 3.36
N THR A 168 7.60 16.60 2.64
CA THR A 168 6.66 17.61 3.17
C THR A 168 5.65 16.98 4.14
N ALA A 169 5.22 15.73 3.89
CA ALA A 169 4.34 14.98 4.79
C ALA A 169 4.91 14.74 6.20
N SER A 170 6.23 14.83 6.38
CA SER A 170 6.92 14.61 7.67
C SER A 170 8.06 15.60 7.92
N ALA A 171 7.91 16.83 7.45
CA ALA A 171 8.97 17.86 7.47
C ALA A 171 9.54 18.11 8.88
N LEU A 172 8.69 18.15 9.91
CA LEU A 172 9.13 18.27 11.31
C LEU A 172 10.02 17.11 11.73
N PHE A 173 9.59 15.87 11.48
CA PHE A 173 10.34 14.68 11.88
C PHE A 173 11.72 14.62 11.22
N LEU A 174 11.79 14.89 9.91
CA LEU A 174 13.05 14.87 9.17
C LEU A 174 13.98 16.03 9.59
N SER A 175 13.42 17.21 9.88
CA SER A 175 14.19 18.34 10.42
C SER A 175 14.75 18.06 11.82
N LEU A 176 13.92 17.48 12.69
CA LEU A 176 14.34 17.07 14.03
C LEU A 176 15.42 16.00 13.95
N ARG A 177 15.26 14.99 13.08
CA ARG A 177 16.25 13.94 12.87
C ARG A 177 17.58 14.53 12.40
N ALA A 178 17.56 15.41 11.41
CA ALA A 178 18.78 16.10 10.95
C ALA A 178 19.47 16.88 12.08
N ARG A 179 18.68 17.57 12.93
CA ARG A 179 19.21 18.28 14.10
C ARG A 179 19.81 17.33 15.14
N LEU A 180 19.17 16.19 15.42
CA LEU A 180 19.65 15.18 16.37
C LEU A 180 20.90 14.44 15.86
N LEU A 181 21.02 14.22 14.55
CA LEU A 181 22.24 13.66 13.96
C LEU A 181 23.43 14.62 14.09
N TRP A 182 23.18 15.93 14.10
CA TRP A 182 24.20 16.94 14.42
C TRP A 182 24.50 17.00 15.93
N ASP A 183 23.48 16.84 16.78
CA ASP A 183 23.58 16.94 18.24
C ASP A 183 22.50 16.09 18.94
N VAL A 184 22.93 14.94 19.44
CA VAL A 184 22.03 13.95 20.08
C VAL A 184 21.45 14.41 21.43
N ASP A 185 21.95 15.51 21.98
CA ASP A 185 21.45 16.10 23.23
C ASP A 185 20.47 17.26 22.98
N THR A 186 20.06 17.48 21.72
CA THR A 186 19.01 18.45 21.37
C THR A 186 17.74 18.24 22.21
N ASP A 187 17.22 19.33 22.78
CA ASP A 187 15.90 19.36 23.40
C ASP A 187 14.82 19.25 22.33
N VAL A 188 14.14 18.10 22.32
CA VAL A 188 13.14 17.75 21.32
C VAL A 188 11.92 18.67 21.42
N GLU A 189 11.42 18.94 22.62
CA GLU A 189 10.22 19.77 22.82
C GLU A 189 10.48 21.21 22.39
N ALA A 190 11.63 21.76 22.79
CA ALA A 190 12.04 23.09 22.39
C ALA A 190 12.22 23.20 20.87
N PHE A 191 12.79 22.19 20.22
CA PHE A 191 12.95 22.16 18.77
C PHE A 191 11.60 22.11 18.05
N VAL A 192 10.66 21.29 18.51
CA VAL A 192 9.33 21.18 17.91
C VAL A 192 8.58 22.52 18.00
N ALA A 193 8.65 23.21 19.14
CA ALA A 193 8.07 24.54 19.31
C ALA A 193 8.70 25.56 18.35
N ASP A 194 10.04 25.64 18.30
CA ASP A 194 10.78 26.53 17.42
C ASP A 194 10.50 26.27 15.93
N PHE A 195 10.40 24.99 15.55
CA PHE A 195 9.99 24.59 14.21
C PHE A 195 8.60 25.11 13.87
N CYS A 196 7.63 24.95 14.79
CA CYS A 196 6.27 25.41 14.55
C CYS A 196 6.21 26.93 14.37
N GLU A 197 6.93 27.69 15.19
CA GLU A 197 7.04 29.15 15.07
C GLU A 197 7.62 29.58 13.72
N LYS A 198 8.74 28.99 13.32
CA LYS A 198 9.45 29.37 12.08
C LYS A 198 8.76 28.89 10.81
N MET A 199 8.12 27.72 10.85
CA MET A 199 7.51 27.12 9.67
C MET A 199 6.07 27.57 9.43
N TYR A 200 5.35 27.97 10.47
CA TYR A 200 3.92 28.25 10.35
C TYR A 200 3.52 29.65 10.85
N GLY A 201 4.43 30.41 11.47
CA GLY A 201 4.20 31.80 11.88
C GLY A 201 2.93 31.94 12.74
N PRO A 202 1.93 32.74 12.32
CA PRO A 202 0.66 32.86 13.05
C PRO A 202 -0.08 31.54 13.31
N ALA A 203 0.18 30.50 12.51
CA ALA A 203 -0.39 29.16 12.68
C ALA A 203 0.45 28.24 13.59
N ALA A 204 1.52 28.74 14.22
CA ALA A 204 2.40 27.93 15.07
C ALA A 204 1.66 27.20 16.21
N ALA A 205 0.79 27.90 16.94
CA ALA A 205 0.06 27.31 18.06
C ALA A 205 -0.83 26.11 17.65
N PRO A 206 -1.76 26.22 16.67
CA PRO A 206 -2.53 25.06 16.24
C PRO A 206 -1.68 23.97 15.58
N MET A 207 -0.53 24.30 14.98
CA MET A 207 0.37 23.29 14.42
C MET A 207 1.16 22.54 15.50
N LEU A 208 1.55 23.20 16.59
CA LEU A 208 2.14 22.55 17.76
C LEU A 208 1.15 21.57 18.40
N GLU A 209 -0.12 21.99 18.54
CA GLU A 209 -1.20 21.10 18.99
C GLU A 209 -1.39 19.90 18.02
N TYR A 210 -1.30 20.13 16.71
CA TYR A 210 -1.41 19.07 15.70
C TYR A 210 -0.27 18.04 15.80
N TYR A 211 0.98 18.49 15.87
CA TYR A 211 2.11 17.56 15.99
C TYR A 211 2.11 16.82 17.32
N GLY A 212 1.71 17.50 18.41
CA GLY A 212 1.49 16.84 19.70
C GLY A 212 0.40 15.76 19.62
N LEU A 213 -0.70 16.02 18.90
CA LEU A 213 -1.73 15.00 18.64
C LEU A 213 -1.17 13.80 17.86
N MET A 214 -0.36 14.03 16.83
CA MET A 214 0.22 12.93 16.03
C MET A 214 1.20 12.09 16.86
N GLU A 215 1.98 12.70 17.74
CA GLU A 215 2.85 11.97 18.68
C GLU A 215 2.04 11.19 19.73
N LEU A 216 1.01 11.81 20.31
CA LEU A 216 0.11 11.13 21.24
C LEU A 216 -0.65 9.98 20.58
N ALA A 217 -0.90 10.03 19.27
CA ALA A 217 -1.52 8.93 18.54
C ALA A 217 -0.61 7.67 18.53
N VAL A 218 0.71 7.83 18.49
CA VAL A 218 1.67 6.72 18.62
C VAL A 218 1.58 6.12 20.04
N ILE A 219 1.62 6.97 21.07
CA ILE A 219 1.61 6.55 22.48
C ILE A 219 0.27 5.90 22.84
N GLY A 220 -0.83 6.51 22.40
CA GLY A 220 -2.21 6.08 22.63
C GLY A 220 -2.73 5.03 21.65
N SER A 221 -1.87 4.52 20.76
CA SER A 221 -2.26 3.51 19.77
C SER A 221 -2.86 2.27 20.47
N PRO A 222 -3.92 1.66 19.90
CA PRO A 222 -4.50 0.42 20.42
C PRO A 222 -3.55 -0.78 20.34
N GLN A 223 -2.48 -0.68 19.54
CA GLN A 223 -1.46 -1.71 19.46
C GLN A 223 -0.46 -1.59 20.62
N ASP A 224 -0.04 -2.72 21.17
CA ASP A 224 0.99 -2.75 22.21
C ASP A 224 2.35 -2.27 21.67
N HIS A 225 2.62 -2.51 20.38
CA HIS A 225 3.83 -2.06 19.72
C HIS A 225 3.50 -1.36 18.40
N VAL A 226 4.01 -0.13 18.25
CA VAL A 226 3.83 0.66 17.03
C VAL A 226 5.13 0.66 16.24
N SER A 227 5.07 0.23 14.98
CA SER A 227 6.14 0.42 13.99
C SER A 227 5.86 1.65 13.13
N PHE A 228 6.82 2.06 12.30
CA PHE A 228 6.62 3.12 11.30
C PHE A 228 5.46 2.84 10.33
N ARG A 229 5.07 1.56 10.18
CA ARG A 229 3.98 1.09 9.31
C ARG A 229 2.59 1.25 9.93
N GLY A 230 2.48 1.28 11.26
CA GLY A 230 1.21 1.06 11.96
C GLY A 230 0.20 2.18 11.75
N LEU A 231 -0.75 2.02 10.82
CA LEU A 231 -1.82 2.98 10.53
C LEU A 231 -2.93 2.98 11.60
N GLU A 232 -2.97 1.98 12.48
CA GLU A 232 -3.95 1.81 13.56
C GLU A 232 -3.85 2.91 14.61
N ARG A 233 -2.71 3.62 14.65
CA ARG A 233 -2.53 4.84 15.47
C ARG A 233 -3.47 5.97 15.04
N PHE A 234 -3.90 5.99 13.78
CA PHE A 234 -4.80 7.00 13.25
C PHE A 234 -6.26 6.57 13.37
N THR A 235 -6.79 6.60 14.60
CA THR A 235 -8.21 6.31 14.83
C THR A 235 -9.11 7.38 14.21
N PRO A 236 -10.42 7.12 13.99
CA PRO A 236 -11.35 8.13 13.52
C PRO A 236 -11.33 9.42 14.35
N GLU A 237 -11.16 9.32 15.67
CA GLU A 237 -11.06 10.46 16.58
C GLU A 237 -9.77 11.26 16.38
N VAL A 238 -8.64 10.59 16.18
CA VAL A 238 -7.34 11.23 15.87
C VAL A 238 -7.45 11.99 14.54
N LEU A 239 -7.96 11.33 13.50
CA LEU A 239 -8.14 11.92 12.17
C LEU A 239 -9.07 13.15 12.21
N ALA A 240 -10.23 13.02 12.88
CA ALA A 240 -11.17 14.13 13.01
C ALA A 240 -10.60 15.30 13.82
N SER A 241 -9.79 15.01 14.85
CA SER A 241 -9.10 16.03 15.65
C SER A 241 -7.99 16.72 14.86
N GLY A 242 -7.23 15.97 14.07
CA GLY A 242 -6.25 16.47 13.12
C GLY A 242 -6.87 17.46 12.14
N ASP A 243 -7.98 17.10 11.48
CA ASP A 243 -8.67 18.02 10.55
C ASP A 243 -9.15 19.31 11.23
N ARG A 244 -9.58 19.24 12.50
CA ARG A 244 -10.00 20.44 13.24
C ARG A 244 -8.82 21.37 13.50
N LEU A 245 -7.67 20.82 13.86
CA LEU A 245 -6.44 21.57 14.11
C LEU A 245 -5.88 22.17 12.83
N LEU A 246 -5.80 21.40 11.74
CA LEU A 246 -5.34 21.89 10.44
C LEU A 246 -6.28 22.95 9.86
N ARG A 247 -7.61 22.80 9.98
CA ARG A 247 -8.56 23.87 9.61
C ARG A 247 -8.43 25.13 10.47
N ARG A 248 -8.03 25.00 11.73
CA ARG A 248 -7.73 26.17 12.58
C ARG A 248 -6.43 26.83 12.12
N ALA A 249 -5.37 26.05 11.89
CA ALA A 249 -4.09 26.53 11.37
C ALA A 249 -4.25 27.26 10.03
N PHE A 250 -4.97 26.67 9.08
CA PHE A 250 -5.21 27.26 7.75
C PHE A 250 -5.93 28.63 7.84
N ARG A 251 -6.90 28.77 8.76
CA ARG A 251 -7.66 30.02 8.94
C ARG A 251 -6.81 31.16 9.51
N VAL A 252 -5.83 30.85 10.35
CA VAL A 252 -4.98 31.86 10.98
C VAL A 252 -3.71 32.12 10.17
N ALA A 253 -3.36 31.26 9.22
CA ALA A 253 -2.25 31.49 8.30
C ALA A 253 -2.53 32.73 7.43
N GLU A 254 -1.62 33.69 7.47
CA GLU A 254 -1.78 35.00 6.84
C GLU A 254 -1.33 35.01 5.37
N ASP A 255 -0.29 34.24 5.04
CA ASP A 255 0.30 34.14 3.70
C ASP A 255 0.10 32.77 3.05
N ASP A 256 0.30 32.73 1.72
CA ASP A 256 0.06 31.53 0.91
C ASP A 256 1.08 30.41 1.18
N LEU A 257 2.30 30.75 1.60
CA LEU A 257 3.33 29.76 1.91
C LEU A 257 2.98 28.98 3.19
N ASN A 258 2.56 29.68 4.24
CA ASN A 258 2.09 29.06 5.47
C ASN A 258 0.82 28.24 5.24
N ARG A 259 -0.10 28.70 4.37
CA ARG A 259 -1.26 27.91 3.95
C ARG A 259 -0.85 26.64 3.21
N ALA A 260 0.09 26.72 2.27
CA ALA A 260 0.59 25.55 1.53
C ALA A 260 1.22 24.52 2.49
N ARG A 261 2.04 24.95 3.46
CA ARG A 261 2.62 24.07 4.48
C ARG A 261 1.57 23.38 5.35
N VAL A 262 0.49 24.08 5.72
CA VAL A 262 -0.64 23.45 6.43
C VAL A 262 -1.33 22.42 5.53
N MET A 263 -1.45 22.71 4.23
CA MET A 263 -2.05 21.80 3.26
C MET A 263 -1.19 20.56 2.98
N ASP A 264 0.15 20.63 3.09
CA ASP A 264 1.01 19.45 3.09
C ASP A 264 0.61 18.46 4.19
N GLN A 265 0.29 18.97 5.39
CA GLN A 265 -0.13 18.11 6.51
C GLN A 265 -1.56 17.58 6.34
N GLN A 266 -2.45 18.35 5.69
CA GLN A 266 -3.80 17.85 5.34
C GLN A 266 -3.72 16.75 4.29
N PHE A 267 -2.88 16.93 3.26
CA PHE A 267 -2.56 15.90 2.28
C PHE A 267 -2.07 14.62 2.97
N ALA A 268 -1.16 14.73 3.94
CA ALA A 268 -0.65 13.58 4.66
C ALA A 268 -1.74 12.83 5.46
N LEU A 269 -2.68 13.54 6.12
CA LEU A 269 -3.83 12.90 6.77
C LEU A 269 -4.78 12.24 5.76
N ASP A 270 -4.96 12.83 4.59
CA ASP A 270 -5.80 12.27 3.55
C ASP A 270 -5.17 11.02 2.92
N MET A 271 -3.84 10.97 2.80
CA MET A 271 -3.10 9.75 2.42
C MET A 271 -3.28 8.64 3.45
N VAL A 272 -3.31 8.94 4.76
CA VAL A 272 -3.64 7.93 5.79
C VAL A 272 -5.02 7.33 5.54
N ARG A 273 -6.03 8.17 5.28
CA ARG A 273 -7.40 7.72 4.99
C ARG A 273 -7.45 6.87 3.72
N LEU A 274 -6.69 7.24 2.70
CA LEU A 274 -6.58 6.51 1.44
C LEU A 274 -6.05 5.10 1.70
N HIS A 275 -4.92 4.98 2.39
CA HIS A 275 -4.32 3.69 2.73
C HIS A 275 -5.25 2.84 3.62
N GLN A 276 -5.90 3.42 4.62
CA GLN A 276 -6.85 2.71 5.48
C GLN A 276 -8.08 2.21 4.73
N LEU A 277 -8.63 3.02 3.81
CA LEU A 277 -9.73 2.59 2.95
C LEU A 277 -9.26 1.48 2.00
N GLN A 278 -8.13 1.66 1.32
CA GLN A 278 -7.57 0.69 0.37
C GLN A 278 -7.30 -0.67 1.01
N ALA A 279 -6.82 -0.71 2.26
CA ALA A 279 -6.54 -1.94 2.98
C ALA A 279 -7.78 -2.81 3.30
N LYS A 280 -9.00 -2.29 3.15
CA LYS A 280 -10.22 -3.09 3.35
C LYS A 280 -10.44 -4.04 2.15
N PRO A 281 -10.51 -5.37 2.33
CA PRO A 281 -10.73 -6.29 1.22
C PRO A 281 -12.15 -6.15 0.62
N ASP A 282 -13.18 -6.10 1.47
CA ASP A 282 -14.59 -6.09 1.05
C ASP A 282 -15.22 -4.69 1.16
N LYS A 283 -14.83 -3.77 0.28
CA LYS A 283 -15.33 -2.39 0.28
C LYS A 283 -16.80 -2.32 -0.17
N SER A 284 -17.66 -1.65 0.61
CA SER A 284 -19.03 -1.35 0.18
C SER A 284 -19.05 -0.38 -1.01
N ALA A 285 -20.19 -0.23 -1.68
CA ALA A 285 -20.35 0.75 -2.76
C ALA A 285 -20.06 2.18 -2.27
N GLU A 286 -20.53 2.53 -1.08
CA GLU A 286 -20.27 3.84 -0.44
C GLU A 286 -18.78 4.04 -0.16
N GLU A 287 -18.07 3.00 0.30
CA GLU A 287 -16.63 3.07 0.55
C GLU A 287 -15.81 3.21 -0.74
N GLN A 288 -16.27 2.61 -1.84
CA GLN A 288 -15.67 2.81 -3.15
C GLN A 288 -15.87 4.24 -3.66
N VAL A 289 -17.07 4.81 -3.50
CA VAL A 289 -17.33 6.21 -3.81
C VAL A 289 -16.43 7.13 -2.97
N ALA A 290 -16.37 6.89 -1.65
CA ALA A 290 -15.55 7.69 -0.74
C ALA A 290 -14.05 7.64 -1.08
N LEU A 291 -13.56 6.48 -1.56
CA LEU A 291 -12.18 6.33 -2.00
C LEU A 291 -11.86 7.20 -3.23
N VAL A 292 -12.75 7.25 -4.23
CA VAL A 292 -12.58 8.09 -5.42
C VAL A 292 -12.64 9.57 -5.06
N GLU A 293 -13.66 9.97 -4.29
CA GLU A 293 -13.78 11.35 -3.86
C GLU A 293 -12.55 11.80 -3.06
N LEU A 294 -11.99 10.91 -2.23
CA LEU A 294 -10.75 11.17 -1.52
C LEU A 294 -9.57 11.32 -2.48
N ASN A 295 -9.44 10.44 -3.46
CA ASN A 295 -8.40 10.53 -4.50
C ASN A 295 -8.47 11.87 -5.25
N ASP A 296 -9.65 12.26 -5.71
CA ASP A 296 -9.87 13.53 -6.42
C ASP A 296 -9.57 14.75 -5.54
N ARG A 297 -9.97 14.71 -4.26
CA ARG A 297 -9.63 15.75 -3.29
C ARG A 297 -8.12 15.86 -3.11
N ILE A 298 -7.42 14.74 -2.96
CA ILE A 298 -5.97 14.69 -2.79
C ILE A 298 -5.27 15.29 -4.02
N LEU A 299 -5.61 14.82 -5.22
CA LEU A 299 -5.02 15.31 -6.48
C LEU A 299 -5.31 16.79 -6.72
N SER A 300 -6.54 17.22 -6.44
CA SER A 300 -6.94 18.63 -6.57
C SER A 300 -6.19 19.53 -5.58
N ALA A 301 -6.03 19.08 -4.33
CA ALA A 301 -5.26 19.81 -3.32
C ALA A 301 -3.78 19.89 -3.71
N ALA A 302 -3.20 18.78 -4.15
CA ALA A 302 -1.81 18.74 -4.58
C ALA A 302 -1.54 19.68 -5.75
N ALA A 303 -2.40 19.69 -6.77
CA ALA A 303 -2.29 20.63 -7.88
C ALA A 303 -2.46 22.09 -7.46
N ARG A 304 -3.40 22.37 -6.53
CA ARG A 304 -3.69 23.74 -6.09
C ARG A 304 -2.57 24.35 -5.24
N TYR A 305 -1.93 23.53 -4.40
CA TYR A 305 -0.93 23.99 -3.43
C TYR A 305 0.51 23.58 -3.79
N ASP A 306 0.72 23.05 -5.00
CA ASP A 306 2.03 22.59 -5.51
C ASP A 306 2.69 21.54 -4.61
N ILE A 307 1.90 20.59 -4.12
CA ILE A 307 2.37 19.51 -3.24
C ILE A 307 3.04 18.43 -4.10
N ALA A 308 4.30 18.12 -3.78
CA ALA A 308 5.03 17.06 -4.45
C ALA A 308 4.46 15.68 -4.08
N ILE A 309 4.09 14.89 -5.10
CA ILE A 309 3.65 13.50 -4.93
C ILE A 309 4.77 12.55 -5.35
N GLY A 310 5.38 11.90 -4.35
CA GLY A 310 6.41 10.87 -4.53
C GLY A 310 5.87 9.60 -5.21
N LEU A 311 6.78 8.69 -5.60
CA LEU A 311 6.42 7.50 -6.38
C LEU A 311 5.44 6.58 -5.63
N GLU A 312 5.71 6.24 -4.37
CA GLU A 312 4.83 5.37 -3.58
C GLU A 312 3.43 5.97 -3.38
N ALA A 313 3.34 7.26 -3.07
CA ALA A 313 2.05 7.94 -2.97
C ALA A 313 1.33 8.00 -4.33
N ARG A 314 2.07 8.19 -5.42
CA ARG A 314 1.50 8.15 -6.78
C ARG A 314 0.97 6.77 -7.12
N ASN A 315 1.67 5.70 -6.74
CA ASN A 315 1.21 4.32 -6.94
C ASN A 315 -0.07 4.07 -6.15
N ALA A 316 -0.16 4.56 -4.91
CA ALA A 316 -1.39 4.46 -4.11
C ALA A 316 -2.55 5.26 -4.71
N LEU A 317 -2.29 6.42 -5.30
CA LEU A 317 -3.30 7.26 -5.97
C LEU A 317 -3.64 6.77 -7.39
N TYR A 318 -2.80 5.91 -7.98
CA TYR A 318 -3.04 5.31 -9.27
C TYR A 318 -4.05 4.18 -9.11
N VAL A 319 -5.31 4.48 -9.39
CA VAL A 319 -6.39 3.50 -9.30
C VAL A 319 -6.51 2.63 -10.55
N GLY A 320 -5.94 3.01 -11.71
CA GLY A 320 -6.06 2.26 -12.98
C GLY A 320 -7.51 1.98 -13.43
N TYR A 321 -8.48 2.59 -12.75
CA TYR A 321 -9.89 2.23 -12.74
C TYR A 321 -10.69 3.48 -12.37
N THR A 322 -11.79 3.70 -13.10
CA THR A 322 -12.74 4.78 -12.82
C THR A 322 -14.08 4.16 -12.46
N PRO A 323 -14.49 4.21 -11.17
CA PRO A 323 -15.76 3.62 -10.76
C PRO A 323 -16.96 4.28 -11.44
N PRO A 324 -18.02 3.53 -11.71
CA PRO A 324 -19.26 4.08 -12.26
C PRO A 324 -20.07 4.80 -11.17
N LEU A 325 -19.57 5.95 -10.68
CA LEU A 325 -20.08 6.64 -9.50
C LEU A 325 -21.59 6.90 -9.55
N ALA A 326 -22.12 7.33 -10.71
CA ALA A 326 -23.55 7.56 -10.88
C ALA A 326 -24.39 6.30 -10.58
N ALA A 327 -23.96 5.15 -11.09
CA ALA A 327 -24.60 3.87 -10.82
C ALA A 327 -24.35 3.38 -9.38
N LEU A 328 -23.16 3.59 -8.81
CA LEU A 328 -22.87 3.19 -7.43
C LEU A 328 -23.66 4.00 -6.38
N SER A 329 -23.94 5.27 -6.69
CA SER A 329 -24.74 6.16 -5.82
C SER A 329 -26.25 6.07 -6.04
N GLY A 330 -26.70 5.29 -7.03
CA GLY A 330 -28.11 5.21 -7.40
C GLY A 330 -28.91 4.20 -6.55
N ASP A 331 -30.23 4.28 -6.64
CA ASP A 331 -31.15 3.37 -5.98
C ASP A 331 -31.17 2.01 -6.69
N ARG A 332 -30.82 0.96 -5.96
CA ARG A 332 -30.87 -0.43 -6.45
C ARG A 332 -32.32 -0.89 -6.57
N LEU A 333 -32.83 -0.99 -7.79
CA LEU A 333 -34.23 -1.33 -8.07
C LEU A 333 -34.49 -2.83 -8.16
N LEU A 334 -33.55 -3.57 -8.75
CA LEU A 334 -33.69 -5.02 -8.98
C LEU A 334 -32.31 -5.68 -9.01
N GLN A 335 -32.12 -6.75 -8.24
CA GLN A 335 -31.03 -7.70 -8.46
C GLN A 335 -31.46 -8.69 -9.54
N LEU A 336 -30.65 -8.88 -10.58
CA LEU A 336 -30.91 -9.89 -11.60
C LEU A 336 -30.70 -11.30 -11.03
N SER A 337 -31.31 -12.31 -11.67
CA SER A 337 -31.19 -13.69 -11.23
C SER A 337 -29.73 -14.17 -11.25
N GLU A 338 -29.37 -15.05 -10.32
CA GLU A 338 -28.03 -15.65 -10.28
C GLU A 338 -27.76 -16.60 -11.45
N GLU A 339 -28.76 -17.38 -11.87
CA GLU A 339 -28.60 -18.41 -12.90
C GLU A 339 -28.85 -17.84 -14.31
N TRP A 340 -27.84 -17.90 -15.16
CA TRP A 340 -27.85 -17.43 -16.55
C TRP A 340 -27.59 -18.58 -17.52
N ARG A 341 -27.88 -18.34 -18.80
CA ARG A 341 -27.47 -19.23 -19.88
C ARG A 341 -26.05 -18.87 -20.32
N PHE A 342 -25.17 -19.86 -20.44
CA PHE A 342 -23.76 -19.65 -20.75
C PHE A 342 -23.23 -20.53 -21.87
N ARG A 343 -22.33 -19.97 -22.67
CA ARG A 343 -21.64 -20.67 -23.75
C ARG A 343 -20.23 -20.11 -23.95
N THR A 344 -19.24 -21.00 -24.05
CA THR A 344 -17.87 -20.63 -24.40
C THR A 344 -17.73 -20.35 -25.90
N ASP A 345 -16.79 -19.48 -26.25
CA ASP A 345 -16.50 -19.03 -27.62
C ASP A 345 -14.97 -18.96 -27.86
N PRO A 346 -14.26 -20.11 -27.84
CA PRO A 346 -12.79 -20.15 -27.98
C PRO A 346 -12.29 -19.61 -29.33
N GLU A 347 -13.15 -19.62 -30.35
CA GLU A 347 -12.82 -19.16 -31.70
C GLU A 347 -13.24 -17.69 -31.95
N GLY A 348 -13.92 -17.05 -30.99
CA GLY A 348 -14.40 -15.67 -31.11
C GLY A 348 -15.42 -15.44 -32.23
N VAL A 349 -16.25 -16.45 -32.53
CA VAL A 349 -17.20 -16.44 -33.65
C VAL A 349 -18.62 -16.05 -33.26
N GLY A 350 -18.92 -15.93 -31.95
CA GLY A 350 -20.27 -15.75 -31.44
C GLY A 350 -20.98 -14.51 -31.98
N GLU A 351 -20.27 -13.39 -32.10
CA GLU A 351 -20.83 -12.13 -32.62
C GLU A 351 -21.14 -12.24 -34.12
N GLN A 352 -20.26 -12.90 -34.90
CA GLN A 352 -20.48 -13.16 -36.33
C GLN A 352 -21.65 -14.13 -36.56
N GLN A 353 -21.85 -15.07 -35.64
CA GLN A 353 -22.98 -16.00 -35.64
C GLN A 353 -24.27 -15.38 -35.05
N GLY A 354 -24.20 -14.16 -34.54
CA GLY A 354 -25.34 -13.41 -34.04
C GLY A 354 -25.85 -13.87 -32.67
N TRP A 355 -25.01 -14.44 -31.81
CA TRP A 355 -25.41 -14.97 -30.50
C TRP A 355 -26.06 -13.94 -29.56
N GLN A 356 -25.84 -12.65 -29.80
CA GLN A 356 -26.49 -11.53 -29.12
C GLN A 356 -27.97 -11.32 -29.48
N GLN A 357 -28.45 -11.95 -30.56
CA GLN A 357 -29.81 -11.72 -31.07
C GLN A 357 -30.84 -12.56 -30.31
N PRO A 358 -32.07 -12.04 -30.08
CA PRO A 358 -33.16 -12.82 -29.52
C PRO A 358 -33.42 -14.13 -30.29
N GLY A 359 -33.70 -15.20 -29.56
CA GLY A 359 -33.96 -16.53 -30.14
C GLY A 359 -32.72 -17.34 -30.56
N ARG A 360 -31.51 -16.90 -30.18
CA ARG A 360 -30.24 -17.61 -30.47
C ARG A 360 -29.70 -18.46 -29.32
N VAL A 361 -30.35 -18.43 -28.16
CA VAL A 361 -30.06 -19.31 -27.04
C VAL A 361 -30.69 -20.68 -27.31
N ASP A 362 -29.84 -21.69 -27.51
CA ASP A 362 -30.21 -23.06 -27.84
C ASP A 362 -29.68 -24.09 -26.81
N ALA A 363 -29.75 -25.38 -27.14
CA ALA A 363 -29.32 -26.46 -26.26
C ALA A 363 -27.80 -26.48 -25.94
N ALA A 364 -26.97 -25.74 -26.69
CA ALA A 364 -25.55 -25.61 -26.42
C ALA A 364 -25.29 -24.71 -25.20
N TRP A 365 -26.20 -23.78 -24.89
CA TRP A 365 -26.08 -22.91 -23.73
C TRP A 365 -26.45 -23.64 -22.44
N LYS A 366 -25.52 -23.70 -21.48
CA LYS A 366 -25.70 -24.38 -20.18
C LYS A 366 -26.11 -23.39 -19.10
N SER A 367 -26.59 -23.88 -17.95
CA SER A 367 -26.80 -23.02 -16.78
C SER A 367 -25.44 -22.67 -16.17
N ILE A 368 -25.29 -21.44 -15.69
CA ILE A 368 -24.14 -21.00 -14.89
C ILE A 368 -24.61 -19.97 -13.86
N SER A 369 -23.96 -19.93 -12.70
CA SER A 369 -24.11 -18.86 -11.72
C SER A 369 -23.22 -17.68 -12.11
N ILE A 370 -23.74 -16.46 -11.97
CA ILE A 370 -22.97 -15.20 -12.08
C ILE A 370 -22.32 -14.76 -10.76
N HIS A 371 -22.36 -15.59 -9.71
CA HIS A 371 -21.74 -15.30 -8.41
C HIS A 371 -20.42 -16.06 -8.19
N GLN A 372 -19.93 -16.75 -9.22
CA GLN A 372 -18.72 -17.59 -9.20
C GLN A 372 -18.00 -17.48 -10.55
N ALA A 373 -16.67 -17.65 -10.57
CA ALA A 373 -15.91 -17.75 -11.83
C ALA A 373 -16.33 -19.01 -12.62
N TRP A 374 -16.14 -19.02 -13.95
CA TRP A 374 -16.54 -20.19 -14.74
C TRP A 374 -15.63 -21.41 -14.51
N GLU A 375 -14.40 -21.22 -14.03
CA GLU A 375 -13.44 -22.29 -13.72
C GLU A 375 -13.99 -23.21 -12.63
N ASP A 376 -14.63 -22.62 -11.62
CA ASP A 376 -15.25 -23.32 -10.49
C ASP A 376 -16.58 -24.00 -10.89
N GLN A 377 -17.06 -23.74 -12.12
CA GLN A 377 -18.36 -24.19 -12.63
C GLN A 377 -18.25 -25.16 -13.81
N GLY A 378 -17.07 -25.77 -13.97
CA GLY A 378 -16.84 -26.85 -14.95
C GLY A 378 -16.05 -26.44 -16.18
N TYR A 379 -15.42 -25.27 -16.18
CA TYR A 379 -14.55 -24.77 -17.25
C TYR A 379 -13.11 -24.50 -16.77
N PRO A 380 -12.42 -25.48 -16.15
CA PRO A 380 -11.11 -25.23 -15.53
C PRO A 380 -10.04 -24.85 -16.57
N GLY A 381 -9.37 -23.72 -16.34
CA GLY A 381 -8.29 -23.21 -17.19
C GLY A 381 -8.75 -22.77 -18.58
N TYR A 382 -9.99 -22.31 -18.70
CA TYR A 382 -10.54 -21.78 -19.93
C TYR A 382 -10.31 -20.28 -20.02
N ASP A 383 -9.34 -19.87 -20.83
CA ASP A 383 -9.13 -18.46 -21.18
C ASP A 383 -9.79 -18.17 -22.56
N GLY A 384 -10.48 -17.04 -22.69
CA GLY A 384 -11.10 -16.61 -23.95
C GLY A 384 -12.45 -15.93 -23.78
N TYR A 385 -13.32 -16.03 -24.80
CA TYR A 385 -14.64 -15.40 -24.76
C TYR A 385 -15.68 -16.33 -24.12
N GLY A 386 -16.46 -15.79 -23.19
CA GLY A 386 -17.63 -16.44 -22.58
C GLY A 386 -18.88 -15.59 -22.79
N TRP A 387 -19.98 -16.21 -23.19
CA TRP A 387 -21.25 -15.53 -23.45
C TRP A 387 -22.29 -15.91 -22.40
N TYR A 388 -22.96 -14.91 -21.83
CA TYR A 388 -24.05 -15.03 -20.88
C TYR A 388 -25.34 -14.47 -21.50
N ALA A 389 -26.48 -15.11 -21.24
CA ALA A 389 -27.79 -14.64 -21.69
C ALA A 389 -28.87 -14.83 -20.60
N LEU A 390 -29.73 -13.84 -20.46
CA LEU A 390 -30.85 -13.82 -19.52
C LEU A 390 -32.07 -13.14 -20.14
N GLU A 391 -33.25 -13.73 -19.92
CA GLU A 391 -34.53 -13.06 -20.15
C GLU A 391 -34.99 -12.43 -18.82
N ALA A 392 -35.14 -11.11 -18.78
CA ALA A 392 -35.54 -10.40 -17.57
C ALA A 392 -36.52 -9.27 -17.87
N LYS A 393 -37.52 -9.10 -17.00
CA LYS A 393 -38.38 -7.92 -16.99
C LYS A 393 -37.72 -6.83 -16.15
N LEU A 394 -37.15 -5.82 -16.80
CA LEU A 394 -36.47 -4.71 -16.13
C LEU A 394 -37.50 -3.67 -15.62
N PRO A 395 -37.31 -3.09 -14.42
CA PRO A 395 -38.24 -2.10 -13.86
C PRO A 395 -38.24 -0.80 -14.67
N ALA A 396 -39.36 -0.08 -14.66
CA ALA A 396 -39.41 1.31 -15.15
C ALA A 396 -38.73 2.24 -14.13
N GLY A 397 -37.93 3.20 -14.61
CA GLY A 397 -37.40 4.28 -13.77
C GLY A 397 -38.46 5.31 -13.39
N SER A 398 -38.16 6.10 -12.37
CA SER A 398 -38.91 7.27 -11.91
C SER A 398 -38.55 8.57 -12.64
N GLY A 399 -37.64 8.51 -13.62
CA GLY A 399 -37.26 9.62 -14.49
C GLY A 399 -35.78 9.98 -14.46
N GLY A 400 -34.98 9.21 -13.71
CA GLY A 400 -33.52 9.30 -13.68
C GLY A 400 -32.85 8.50 -14.80
N ARG A 401 -31.52 8.35 -14.68
CA ARG A 401 -30.70 7.50 -15.56
C ARG A 401 -30.71 6.06 -15.07
N MET A 402 -30.90 5.13 -15.98
CA MET A 402 -30.97 3.69 -15.69
C MET A 402 -29.64 3.02 -16.02
N TRP A 403 -29.19 2.11 -15.17
CA TRP A 403 -27.90 1.43 -15.30
C TRP A 403 -28.04 -0.07 -15.08
N LEU A 404 -27.23 -0.85 -15.81
CA LEU A 404 -26.82 -2.18 -15.38
C LEU A 404 -25.51 -2.04 -14.62
N LEU A 405 -25.53 -2.28 -13.31
CA LEU A 405 -24.37 -2.28 -12.42
C LEU A 405 -23.92 -3.72 -12.18
N PHE A 406 -22.77 -4.08 -12.73
CA PHE A 406 -22.06 -5.31 -12.44
C PHE A 406 -21.19 -5.08 -11.21
N GLU A 407 -21.30 -5.90 -10.17
CA GLU A 407 -20.45 -5.74 -8.98
C GLU A 407 -19.00 -6.21 -9.22
N ALA A 408 -18.80 -7.11 -10.18
CA ALA A 408 -17.51 -7.44 -10.78
C ALA A 408 -17.72 -8.19 -12.10
N VAL A 409 -16.82 -7.94 -13.05
CA VAL A 409 -16.65 -8.68 -14.29
C VAL A 409 -15.16 -8.91 -14.43
N ASP A 410 -14.73 -10.14 -14.70
CA ASP A 410 -13.33 -10.35 -14.99
C ASP A 410 -12.95 -9.77 -16.37
N GLU A 411 -11.96 -8.87 -16.33
CA GLU A 411 -11.46 -8.01 -17.40
C GLU A 411 -12.48 -7.13 -18.17
N ARG A 412 -13.15 -7.67 -19.20
CA ARG A 412 -13.89 -6.87 -20.20
C ARG A 412 -15.21 -7.54 -20.58
N ALA A 413 -16.28 -6.76 -20.54
CA ALA A 413 -17.59 -7.16 -21.03
C ALA A 413 -18.12 -6.26 -22.16
N THR A 414 -18.89 -6.85 -23.07
CA THR A 414 -19.79 -6.15 -23.98
C THR A 414 -21.22 -6.55 -23.65
N VAL A 415 -22.14 -5.58 -23.61
CA VAL A 415 -23.52 -5.78 -23.15
C VAL A 415 -24.50 -5.41 -24.26
N TRP A 416 -25.49 -6.28 -24.49
CA TRP A 416 -26.57 -6.07 -25.44
C TRP A 416 -27.94 -6.20 -24.76
N LEU A 417 -28.89 -5.37 -25.19
CA LEU A 417 -30.31 -5.50 -24.88
C LEU A 417 -31.07 -5.68 -26.19
N ASP A 418 -31.86 -6.74 -26.29
CA ASP A 418 -32.67 -7.07 -27.47
C ASP A 418 -31.87 -7.09 -28.79
N GLY A 419 -30.59 -7.46 -28.71
CA GLY A 419 -29.65 -7.52 -29.83
C GLY A 419 -28.93 -6.21 -30.16
N GLU A 420 -29.24 -5.10 -29.49
CA GLU A 420 -28.58 -3.81 -29.63
C GLU A 420 -27.47 -3.64 -28.58
N GLU A 421 -26.25 -3.28 -29.01
CA GLU A 421 -25.14 -3.04 -28.09
C GLU A 421 -25.41 -1.78 -27.26
N VAL A 422 -25.50 -1.93 -25.93
CA VAL A 422 -25.79 -0.82 -25.02
C VAL A 422 -24.53 -0.26 -24.37
N GLY A 423 -23.45 -1.04 -24.28
CA GLY A 423 -22.15 -0.55 -23.83
C GLY A 423 -21.13 -1.65 -23.56
N ARG A 424 -19.97 -1.21 -23.07
CA ARG A 424 -18.81 -2.05 -22.77
C ARG A 424 -18.22 -1.68 -21.42
N THR A 425 -17.61 -2.64 -20.75
CA THR A 425 -16.72 -2.40 -19.61
C THR A 425 -15.28 -2.48 -20.10
N GLU A 426 -14.46 -1.50 -19.71
CA GLU A 426 -13.05 -1.41 -20.10
C GLU A 426 -12.17 -1.23 -18.87
N GLY A 427 -10.93 -1.70 -18.95
CA GLY A 427 -9.97 -1.62 -17.86
C GLY A 427 -8.71 -2.42 -18.12
N GLU A 428 -7.71 -2.19 -17.27
CA GLU A 428 -6.52 -3.02 -17.19
C GLU A 428 -6.87 -4.34 -16.46
N PRO A 429 -6.67 -5.52 -17.08
CA PRO A 429 -7.06 -6.82 -16.52
C PRO A 429 -6.73 -7.02 -15.05
N GLY A 430 -5.47 -6.77 -14.65
CA GLY A 430 -5.01 -6.94 -13.27
C GLY A 430 -5.62 -5.96 -12.25
N VAL A 431 -6.39 -4.98 -12.71
CA VAL A 431 -6.97 -3.92 -11.87
C VAL A 431 -8.49 -4.04 -11.74
N VAL A 432 -9.21 -4.34 -12.83
CA VAL A 432 -10.68 -4.23 -12.88
C VAL A 432 -11.43 -5.51 -12.55
N TRP A 433 -10.75 -6.65 -12.50
CA TRP A 433 -11.37 -7.97 -12.33
C TRP A 433 -12.28 -8.12 -11.10
N ASP A 434 -12.00 -7.39 -10.01
CA ASP A 434 -12.78 -7.39 -8.77
C ASP A 434 -13.58 -6.10 -8.51
N LYS A 435 -13.64 -5.22 -9.50
CA LYS A 435 -14.22 -3.87 -9.40
C LYS A 435 -15.59 -3.78 -10.09
N PRO A 436 -16.51 -2.96 -9.57
CA PRO A 436 -17.80 -2.78 -10.22
C PRO A 436 -17.67 -2.03 -11.54
N ALA A 437 -18.54 -2.35 -12.48
CA ALA A 437 -18.63 -1.67 -13.76
C ALA A 437 -20.11 -1.41 -14.07
N ALA A 438 -20.41 -0.36 -14.83
CA ALA A 438 -21.79 -0.08 -15.21
C ALA A 438 -21.94 0.33 -16.65
N VAL A 439 -23.09 -0.03 -17.23
CA VAL A 439 -23.51 0.38 -18.57
C VAL A 439 -24.84 1.13 -18.44
N GLU A 440 -24.91 2.33 -19.02
CA GLU A 440 -26.15 3.11 -19.06
C GLU A 440 -27.13 2.49 -20.05
N ILE A 441 -28.36 2.26 -19.60
CA ILE A 441 -29.45 1.64 -20.38
C ILE A 441 -30.68 2.55 -20.49
N THR A 442 -30.55 3.83 -20.13
CA THR A 442 -31.62 4.83 -20.20
C THR A 442 -32.26 4.86 -21.59
N GLY A 443 -33.55 4.52 -21.68
CA GLY A 443 -34.29 4.51 -22.94
C GLY A 443 -33.89 3.42 -23.93
N ARG A 444 -33.09 2.43 -23.52
CA ARG A 444 -32.61 1.32 -24.36
C ARG A 444 -33.39 0.01 -24.19
N TYR A 445 -34.47 0.03 -23.41
CA TYR A 445 -35.34 -1.13 -23.18
C TYR A 445 -36.79 -0.68 -22.97
N ASN A 446 -37.73 -1.63 -23.12
CA ASN A 446 -39.15 -1.41 -22.85
C ASN A 446 -39.56 -2.10 -21.54
N PRO A 447 -39.91 -1.36 -20.47
CA PRO A 447 -40.24 -1.95 -19.16
C PRO A 447 -41.53 -2.79 -19.17
N GLU A 448 -42.37 -2.67 -20.21
CA GLU A 448 -43.59 -3.47 -20.34
C GLU A 448 -43.33 -4.86 -20.94
N GLN A 449 -42.13 -5.10 -21.48
CA GLN A 449 -41.75 -6.34 -22.16
C GLN A 449 -40.61 -7.05 -21.42
N SER A 450 -40.43 -8.35 -21.70
CA SER A 450 -39.20 -9.06 -21.33
C SER A 450 -38.07 -8.53 -22.21
N THR A 451 -36.92 -8.28 -21.60
CA THR A 451 -35.71 -7.86 -22.31
C THR A 451 -34.75 -9.04 -22.41
N HIS A 452 -34.24 -9.27 -23.62
CA HIS A 452 -33.17 -10.22 -23.89
C HIS A 452 -31.82 -9.58 -23.59
N LEU A 453 -31.26 -9.87 -22.41
CA LEU A 453 -29.95 -9.37 -21.98
C LEU A 453 -28.86 -10.38 -22.35
N VAL A 454 -27.85 -9.92 -23.08
CA VAL A 454 -26.66 -10.72 -23.42
C VAL A 454 -25.40 -9.99 -22.98
N VAL A 455 -24.46 -10.73 -22.40
CA VAL A 455 -23.15 -10.23 -21.98
C VAL A 455 -22.06 -11.14 -22.52
N ARG A 456 -21.10 -10.59 -23.25
CA ARG A 456 -19.88 -11.32 -23.65
C ARG A 456 -18.75 -10.84 -22.78
N VAL A 457 -18.12 -11.75 -22.05
CA VAL A 457 -16.91 -11.51 -21.27
C VAL A 457 -15.70 -12.04 -22.04
N HIS A 458 -14.57 -11.34 -21.95
CA HIS A 458 -13.27 -11.81 -22.41
C HIS A 458 -12.34 -11.86 -21.21
N ASP A 459 -11.75 -13.03 -20.98
CA ASP A 459 -10.69 -13.26 -19.99
C ASP A 459 -9.43 -13.71 -20.72
N SER A 460 -8.27 -13.21 -20.29
CA SER A 460 -6.97 -13.51 -20.87
C SER A 460 -6.12 -14.45 -20.03
N ALA A 461 -6.42 -14.62 -18.74
CA ALA A 461 -5.70 -15.51 -17.84
C ALA A 461 -6.41 -15.69 -16.49
N TYR A 462 -6.29 -16.91 -15.94
CA TYR A 462 -6.67 -17.31 -14.59
C TYR A 462 -8.15 -17.66 -14.40
N ALA A 463 -8.97 -16.71 -13.94
CA ALA A 463 -10.31 -16.99 -13.45
C ALA A 463 -11.32 -16.01 -14.02
N GLY A 464 -12.11 -16.45 -14.99
CA GLY A 464 -12.94 -15.58 -15.82
C GLY A 464 -14.43 -15.55 -15.50
N GLY A 465 -15.08 -14.50 -16.02
CA GLY A 465 -16.54 -14.41 -16.12
C GLY A 465 -17.22 -13.33 -15.26
N LEU A 466 -18.54 -13.44 -15.20
CA LEU A 466 -19.35 -12.71 -14.22
C LEU A 466 -19.33 -13.48 -12.91
N TRP A 467 -18.77 -12.90 -11.85
CA TRP A 467 -18.58 -13.59 -10.57
C TRP A 467 -19.12 -12.82 -9.35
N LYS A 468 -19.82 -11.70 -9.56
CA LYS A 468 -20.60 -10.99 -8.53
C LYS A 468 -21.96 -10.54 -9.09
N PRO A 469 -22.93 -10.20 -8.21
CA PRO A 469 -24.27 -9.78 -8.62
C PRO A 469 -24.34 -8.67 -9.69
N VAL A 470 -25.40 -8.72 -10.49
CA VAL A 470 -25.76 -7.64 -11.43
C VAL A 470 -27.07 -6.98 -10.98
N TRP A 471 -27.08 -5.65 -10.94
CA TRP A 471 -28.18 -4.84 -10.46
C TRP A 471 -28.70 -3.90 -11.54
N VAL A 472 -30.01 -3.70 -11.56
CA VAL A 472 -30.63 -2.54 -12.23
C VAL A 472 -30.68 -1.40 -11.22
N VAL A 473 -30.09 -0.27 -11.58
CA VAL A 473 -29.95 0.90 -10.71
C VAL A 473 -30.51 2.14 -11.38
N GLU A 474 -31.19 3.00 -10.62
CA GLU A 474 -31.59 4.34 -11.06
C GLU A 474 -30.76 5.41 -10.34
N SER A 475 -30.10 6.28 -11.08
CA SER A 475 -29.42 7.45 -10.53
C SER A 475 -30.18 8.72 -10.90
N PRO A 476 -30.09 9.81 -10.11
CA PRO A 476 -30.64 11.11 -10.48
C PRO A 476 -30.19 11.63 -11.85
#